data_AF-A0A960PQ09-F1
#
_entry.id   AF-A0A960PQ09-F1
#
_cell.length_a   1.000
_cell.length_b   1.000
_cell.length_c   1.000
_cell.angle_alpha   90.00
_cell.angle_beta   90.00
_cell.angle_gamma   90.00
#
_symmetry.space_group_name_H-M   'P 1'
#
loop_
_entity.id
_entity.type
_entity.pdbx_description
1 polymer ?
#
loop_
_entity_poly.entity_id
_entity_poly.type
_entity_poly.pdbx_seq_one_letter_code
_entity_poly.pdbx_strand_id
1 'polypeptide(L)' 'TNAPHTAHTTYDVELIVVDPTRTSLASGSPNTPSPSLRSGGRLADVFPTVLELMGLPRPGAMTGRTLLKPA' A
#
# COMPACT_ATOMS: atom_id res chain seq x y z
N THR A 1 -19.68 -12.96 25.51
CA THR A 1 -19.47 -12.36 26.84
C THR A 1 -19.65 -10.85 26.86
N ASN A 2 -19.65 -10.15 25.72
CA ASN A 2 -19.61 -8.67 25.65
C ASN A 2 -18.47 -8.07 26.51
N ALA A 3 -17.41 -8.84 26.67
CA ALA A 3 -16.20 -8.41 27.34
C ALA A 3 -15.35 -7.60 26.35
N PRO A 4 -14.51 -6.65 26.84
CA PRO A 4 -13.60 -5.90 26.00
C PRO A 4 -12.75 -6.79 25.08
N HIS A 5 -12.62 -6.38 23.81
CA HIS A 5 -11.75 -7.05 22.85
C HIS A 5 -10.35 -6.44 22.89
N THR A 6 -9.37 -7.20 23.39
CA THR A 6 -7.99 -6.73 23.59
C THR A 6 -6.98 -7.38 22.63
N ALA A 7 -7.42 -8.27 21.75
CA ALA A 7 -6.58 -8.87 20.71
C ALA A 7 -6.52 -7.99 19.44
N HIS A 8 -5.58 -8.32 18.56
CA HIS A 8 -5.54 -7.76 17.20
C HIS A 8 -6.79 -8.14 16.39
N THR A 9 -7.03 -7.41 15.30
CA THR A 9 -8.06 -7.75 14.31
C THR A 9 -7.42 -8.33 13.05
N THR A 10 -8.24 -8.93 12.20
CA THR A 10 -7.83 -9.41 10.86
C THR A 10 -8.37 -8.50 9.76
N TYR A 11 -8.69 -7.25 10.09
CA TYR A 11 -9.15 -6.28 9.10
C TYR A 11 -7.97 -5.84 8.22
N ASP A 12 -8.30 -5.48 6.98
CA ASP A 12 -7.35 -4.82 6.11
C ASP A 12 -6.92 -3.47 6.70
N VAL A 13 -5.73 -3.04 6.30
CA VAL A 13 -5.14 -1.77 6.72
C VAL A 13 -5.08 -0.81 5.54
N GLU A 14 -5.22 0.48 5.83
CA GLU A 14 -5.06 1.53 4.83
C GLU A 14 -3.59 1.68 4.43
N LEU A 15 -3.36 1.98 3.15
CA LEU A 15 -2.06 2.40 2.64
C LEU A 15 -2.24 3.72 1.90
N ILE A 16 -1.56 4.75 2.38
CA ILE A 16 -1.66 6.12 1.89
C ILE A 16 -0.30 6.53 1.33
N VAL A 17 -0.27 6.98 0.07
CA VAL A 17 0.90 7.54 -0.59
C VAL A 17 0.75 9.06 -0.61
N VAL A 18 1.65 9.74 0.10
CA VAL A 18 1.70 11.21 0.15
C VAL A 18 2.92 11.67 -0.64
N ASP A 19 2.69 12.21 -1.83
CA ASP A 19 3.73 12.78 -2.68
C ASP A 19 3.20 14.05 -3.37
N PRO A 20 3.66 15.25 -2.97
CA PRO A 20 3.20 16.50 -3.57
C PRO A 20 3.67 16.68 -5.02
N THR A 21 4.70 15.95 -5.44
CA THR A 21 5.26 16.02 -6.80
C THR A 21 4.59 15.03 -7.76
N ARG A 22 3.85 14.04 -7.23
CA ARG A 22 3.17 12.99 -8.00
C ARG A 22 1.70 12.94 -7.64
N THR A 23 0.97 13.99 -7.99
CA THR A 23 -0.48 14.12 -7.71
C THR A 23 -1.32 13.02 -8.35
N SER A 24 -0.87 12.42 -9.46
CA SER A 24 -1.50 11.23 -10.06
C SER A 24 -1.37 9.98 -9.20
N LEU A 25 -0.38 9.94 -8.29
CA LEU A 25 -0.17 8.86 -7.32
C LEU A 25 -0.83 9.12 -5.98
N ALA A 26 -1.32 10.34 -5.73
CA ALA A 26 -1.92 10.69 -4.45
C ALA A 26 -3.05 9.71 -4.11
N SER A 27 -2.94 9.09 -2.94
CA SER A 27 -4.03 8.30 -2.38
C SER A 27 -5.22 9.20 -2.06
N GLY A 28 -6.41 8.77 -2.45
CA GLY A 28 -7.65 9.47 -2.11
C GLY A 28 -7.93 9.46 -0.61
N SER A 29 -9.07 10.05 -0.23
CA SER A 29 -9.64 9.95 1.13
C SER A 29 -9.75 8.48 1.58
N PRO A 30 -9.80 8.17 2.89
CA PRO A 30 -10.09 6.81 3.39
C PRO A 30 -11.29 6.11 2.73
N ASN A 31 -12.25 6.87 2.19
CA ASN A 31 -13.41 6.35 1.45
C ASN A 31 -13.27 6.40 -0.09
N THR A 32 -12.11 6.77 -0.62
CA THR A 32 -11.83 6.90 -2.05
C THR A 32 -10.53 6.19 -2.39
N PRO A 33 -10.59 4.99 -3.01
CA PRO A 33 -9.39 4.26 -3.36
C PRO A 33 -8.50 5.08 -4.28
N SER A 34 -7.18 5.06 -4.04
CA SER A 34 -6.23 5.70 -4.92
C SER A 34 -6.38 5.14 -6.34
N PRO A 35 -6.56 5.98 -7.38
CA PRO A 35 -6.61 5.49 -8.75
C PRO A 35 -5.30 4.81 -9.16
N SER A 36 -4.20 5.11 -8.47
CA SER A 36 -2.85 4.62 -8.77
C SER A 36 -2.44 3.35 -8.03
N LEU A 37 -3.19 2.90 -7.01
CA LEU A 37 -2.87 1.68 -6.26
C LEU A 37 -3.74 0.49 -6.71
N ARG A 38 -3.12 -0.68 -6.88
CA ARG A 38 -3.83 -1.93 -7.18
C ARG A 38 -4.60 -2.45 -5.95
N SER A 39 -5.68 -3.16 -6.20
CA SER A 39 -6.41 -3.91 -5.16
C SER A 39 -5.69 -5.21 -4.77
N GLY A 40 -6.10 -5.81 -3.66
CA GLY A 40 -5.58 -7.12 -3.20
C GLY A 40 -4.11 -7.07 -2.79
N GLY A 41 -3.66 -5.96 -2.21
CA GLY A 41 -2.32 -5.81 -1.65
C GLY A 41 -2.15 -6.56 -0.33
N ARG A 42 -0.90 -6.77 0.07
CA ARG A 42 -0.52 -7.25 1.41
C ARG A 42 0.72 -6.52 1.92
N LEU A 43 1.03 -6.68 3.21
CA LEU A 43 2.18 -6.01 3.85
C LEU A 43 3.53 -6.26 3.13
N ALA A 44 3.73 -7.45 2.56
CA ALA A 44 4.96 -7.78 1.82
C ALA A 44 5.17 -6.93 0.55
N ASP A 45 4.12 -6.23 0.09
CA ASP A 45 4.14 -5.42 -1.13
C ASP A 45 4.54 -3.96 -0.85
N VAL A 46 4.55 -3.53 0.42
CA VAL A 46 4.86 -2.15 0.82
C VAL A 46 6.28 -1.77 0.41
N PHE A 47 7.28 -2.58 0.75
CA PHE A 47 8.68 -2.21 0.48
C PHE A 47 9.05 -2.26 -1.02
N PRO A 48 8.60 -3.25 -1.81
CA PRO A 48 8.70 -3.18 -3.27
C PRO A 48 8.09 -1.89 -3.86
N THR A 49 6.97 -1.40 -3.31
CA THR A 49 6.33 -0.14 -3.72
C THR A 49 7.21 1.06 -3.40
N VAL A 50 7.84 1.10 -2.22
CA VAL A 50 8.78 2.15 -1.82
C VAL A 50 9.99 2.20 -2.76
N LEU A 51 10.57 1.05 -3.09
CA LEU A 51 11.72 0.99 -4.01
C LEU A 51 11.37 1.57 -5.38
N GLU A 52 10.19 1.27 -5.90
CA GLU A 52 9.74 1.83 -7.18
C GLU A 52 9.51 3.35 -7.11
N LEU A 53 8.90 3.86 -6.04
CA LEU A 53 8.75 5.31 -5.82
C LEU A 53 10.09 6.05 -5.77
N MET A 54 11.13 5.37 -5.26
CA MET A 54 12.51 5.86 -5.21
C MET A 54 13.29 5.66 -6.52
N GLY A 55 12.72 4.96 -7.51
CA GLY A 55 13.42 4.62 -8.75
C GLY A 55 14.55 3.60 -8.58
N LEU A 56 14.46 2.74 -7.55
CA LEU A 56 15.46 1.73 -7.21
C LEU A 56 15.04 0.32 -7.69
N PRO A 57 16.00 -0.55 -8.09
CA PRO A 57 15.69 -1.90 -8.50
C PRO A 57 15.21 -2.76 -7.33
N ARG A 58 14.21 -3.61 -7.57
CA ARG A 58 13.74 -4.60 -6.59
C ARG A 58 14.68 -5.82 -6.55
N PRO A 59 15.21 -6.22 -5.39
CA PRO A 59 16.00 -7.44 -5.25
C PRO A 59 15.21 -8.71 -5.61
N GLY A 60 15.87 -9.73 -6.17
CA GLY A 60 15.23 -10.99 -6.55
C GLY A 60 14.66 -11.80 -5.38
N ALA A 61 15.18 -11.60 -4.16
CA ALA A 61 14.67 -12.24 -2.94
C ALA A 61 13.30 -11.70 -2.49
N MET A 62 12.89 -10.50 -2.95
CA MET A 62 11.59 -9.95 -2.62
C MET A 62 10.49 -10.61 -3.46
N THR A 63 9.67 -11.41 -2.82
CA THR A 63 8.50 -12.05 -3.46
C THR A 63 7.29 -11.12 -3.57
N GLY A 64 7.29 -10.01 -2.81
CA GLY A 64 6.27 -8.97 -2.89
C GLY A 64 6.32 -8.21 -4.20
N ARG A 65 5.19 -7.64 -4.62
CA ARG A 65 5.05 -6.88 -5.86
C ARG A 65 4.53 -5.50 -5.54
N THR A 66 5.07 -4.49 -6.22
CA THR A 66 4.61 -3.10 -6.11
C THR A 66 3.09 -2.99 -6.12
N LEU A 67 2.59 -2.03 -5.34
CA LEU A 67 1.17 -1.68 -5.28
C LEU A 67 0.81 -0.60 -6.30
N LEU A 68 1.80 0.06 -6.92
CA LEU A 68 1.52 0.99 -8.01
C LEU A 68 0.94 0.23 -9.21
N LYS A 69 -0.09 0.78 -9.84
CA LYS A 69 -0.58 0.28 -11.12
C LYS A 69 0.46 0.59 -12.21
N PRO A 70 0.65 -0.31 -13.18
CA PRO A 70 1.40 0.01 -14.38
C PRO A 70 0.84 1.27 -15.05
N ALA A 71 1.72 2.09 -15.62
CA ALA A 71 1.33 3.21 -16.47
C ALA A 71 0.58 2.74 -17.72
#